data_AF-A0A7V9H961-F1
#
_entry.id   AF-A0A7V9H961-F1
#
_cell.length_a   1.000
_cell.length_b   1.000
_cell.length_c   1.000
_cell.angle_alpha   90.00
_cell.angle_beta   90.00
_cell.angle_gamma   90.00
#
_symmetry.space_group_name_H-M   'P 1'
#
loop_
_entity.id
_entity.type
_entity.pdbx_description
1 polymer ?
#
loop_
_entity_poly.entity_id
_entity_poly.type
_entity_poly.pdbx_seq_one_letter_code
_entity_poly.pdbx_strand_id
1 'polypeptide(L)'
;MAVTADQLAGLPMLEGSPAWALEALAAQAQERTLPAGALVVEQHQPADTVWVLLDGSLQILLRFGTVGDLVVGVQTEPGSIIGWSA
;
A
#
# COMPACT_ATOMS: atom_id res chain seq x y z
N MET A 1 -8.77 -11.20 3.67
CA MET A 1 -8.64 -12.63 3.27
C MET A 1 -7.18 -13.03 3.36
N ALA A 2 -6.85 -14.33 3.25
CA ALA A 2 -5.47 -14.78 3.22
C ALA A 2 -4.85 -14.42 1.86
N VAL A 3 -3.67 -13.81 1.88
CA VAL A 3 -2.91 -13.45 0.67
C VAL A 3 -2.09 -14.65 0.23
N THR A 4 -2.02 -14.91 -1.08
CA THR A 4 -1.23 -16.01 -1.65
C THR A 4 0.06 -15.52 -2.31
N ALA A 5 1.05 -16.41 -2.43
CA ALA A 5 2.28 -16.11 -3.15
C ALA A 5 2.04 -15.76 -4.62
N ASP A 6 1.06 -16.42 -5.28
CA ASP A 6 0.71 -16.14 -6.67
C ASP A 6 0.13 -14.74 -6.86
N GLN A 7 -0.66 -14.25 -5.90
CA GLN A 7 -1.17 -12.87 -5.92
C GLN A 7 -0.02 -11.87 -5.82
N LEU A 8 0.97 -12.13 -4.95
CA LEU A 8 2.15 -11.29 -4.81
C LEU A 8 3.08 -11.36 -6.03
N ALA A 9 3.20 -12.53 -6.67
CA ALA A 9 4.01 -12.73 -7.87
C ALA A 9 3.53 -11.86 -9.05
N GLY A 10 2.23 -11.53 -9.10
CA GLY A 10 1.65 -10.65 -10.12
C GLY A 10 1.98 -9.17 -9.93
N LEU A 11 2.61 -8.77 -8.82
CA LEU A 11 2.92 -7.37 -8.54
C LEU A 11 4.23 -6.95 -9.22
N PRO A 12 4.25 -5.87 -10.04
CA PRO A 12 5.45 -5.46 -10.77
C PRO A 12 6.69 -5.23 -9.89
N MET A 13 6.54 -4.69 -8.68
CA MET A 13 7.70 -4.47 -7.79
C MET A 13 8.29 -5.75 -7.22
N LEU A 14 7.54 -6.86 -7.23
CA LEU A 14 8.00 -8.15 -6.75
C LEU A 14 8.43 -9.09 -7.89
N GLU A 15 8.42 -8.61 -9.13
CA GLU A 15 8.88 -9.38 -10.28
C GLU A 15 10.31 -9.87 -10.07
N GLY A 16 10.55 -11.15 -10.38
CA GLY A 16 11.85 -11.79 -10.18
C GLY A 16 12.16 -12.22 -8.74
N SER A 17 11.27 -11.97 -7.77
CA SER A 17 11.42 -12.49 -6.42
C SER A 17 11.37 -14.02 -6.39
N PRO A 18 12.22 -14.69 -5.60
CA PRO A 18 12.19 -16.14 -5.50
C PRO A 18 10.93 -16.61 -4.75
N ALA A 19 10.44 -17.80 -5.09
CA ALA A 19 9.19 -18.36 -4.55
C ALA A 19 9.14 -18.37 -3.00
N TRP A 20 10.24 -18.76 -2.35
CA TRP A 20 10.32 -18.80 -0.89
C TRP A 20 10.11 -17.42 -0.23
N ALA A 21 10.54 -16.34 -0.90
CA ALA A 21 10.36 -14.98 -0.39
C ALA A 21 8.90 -14.54 -0.53
N LEU A 22 8.26 -14.86 -1.66
CA LEU A 22 6.85 -14.59 -1.89
C LEU A 22 5.95 -15.38 -0.92
N GLU A 23 6.29 -16.64 -0.63
CA GLU A 23 5.60 -17.44 0.39
C GLU A 23 5.74 -16.83 1.79
N ALA A 24 6.95 -16.39 2.17
CA ALA A 24 7.19 -15.75 3.46
C ALA A 24 6.45 -14.40 3.60
N LEU A 25 6.34 -13.62 2.51
CA LEU A 25 5.55 -12.40 2.47
C LEU A 25 4.05 -12.68 2.55
N ALA A 26 3.55 -13.64 1.77
CA ALA A 26 2.14 -14.03 1.76
C ALA A 26 1.66 -14.50 3.13
N ALA A 27 2.51 -15.26 3.85
CA ALA A 27 2.22 -15.73 5.21
C ALA A 27 2.06 -14.59 6.24
N GLN A 28 2.65 -13.43 5.99
CA GLN A 28 2.61 -12.25 6.88
C GLN A 28 1.66 -11.16 6.37
N ALA A 29 1.29 -11.21 5.09
CA ALA A 29 0.43 -10.22 4.46
C ALA A 29 -1.03 -10.40 4.89
N GLN A 30 -1.73 -9.27 5.01
CA GLN A 30 -3.15 -9.25 5.31
C GLN A 30 -3.86 -8.35 4.32
N GLU A 31 -4.87 -8.90 3.64
CA GLU A 31 -5.78 -8.10 2.84
C GLU A 31 -6.79 -7.36 3.74
N ARG A 32 -6.93 -6.05 3.52
CA ARG A 32 -7.85 -5.17 4.26
C ARG A 32 -8.72 -4.39 3.30
N THR A 33 -10.02 -4.36 3.57
CA THR A 33 -10.97 -3.45 2.91
C THR A 33 -11.23 -2.28 3.84
N LEU A 34 -11.09 -1.06 3.31
CA LEU A 34 -11.30 0.17 4.06
C LEU A 34 -12.44 0.96 3.44
N PRO A 35 -13.32 1.60 4.24
CA PRO A 35 -14.36 2.47 3.70
C PRO A 35 -13.74 3.75 3.10
N ALA A 36 -14.49 4.41 2.22
CA ALA A 36 -14.07 5.70 1.67
C ALA A 36 -13.76 6.72 2.77
N GLY A 37 -12.64 7.43 2.64
CA GLY A 37 -12.17 8.41 3.63
C GLY A 37 -11.40 7.82 4.81
N ALA A 38 -11.24 6.49 4.91
CA ALA A 38 -10.38 5.88 5.90
C ALA A 38 -8.90 6.25 5.68
N LEU A 39 -8.18 6.45 6.77
CA LEU A 39 -6.74 6.71 6.75
C LEU A 39 -5.97 5.39 6.61
N VAL A 40 -5.07 5.30 5.62
CA VAL A 40 -4.21 4.13 5.41
C VAL A 40 -2.85 4.32 6.10
N VAL A 41 -2.25 5.49 5.90
CA VAL A 41 -0.99 5.92 6.50
C VAL A 41 -1.14 7.36 6.98
N GLU A 42 -0.47 7.69 8.09
CA GLU A 42 -0.50 9.03 8.66
C GLU A 42 0.85 9.73 8.50
N GLN A 43 0.82 11.00 8.12
CA GLN A 43 2.01 11.83 8.04
C GLN A 43 2.76 11.86 9.37
N HIS A 44 4.09 11.76 9.33
CA HIS A 44 4.99 11.72 10.48
C HIS A 44 4.93 10.45 11.35
N GLN A 45 4.12 9.45 10.98
CA GLN A 45 4.21 8.12 11.61
C GLN A 45 5.32 7.28 10.96
N PRO A 46 5.96 6.37 11.72
CA PRO A 46 6.91 5.41 11.16
C PRO A 46 6.28 4.61 10.00
N ALA A 47 7.01 4.47 8.91
CA ALA A 47 6.63 3.60 7.80
C ALA A 47 7.16 2.19 8.06
N ASP A 48 6.43 1.43 8.88
CA ASP A 48 6.76 0.04 9.25
C ASP A 48 6.07 -1.00 8.37
N THR A 49 5.13 -0.56 7.53
CA THR A 49 4.26 -1.40 6.71
C THR A 49 4.21 -0.88 5.28
N VAL A 50 4.43 -1.78 4.32
CA VAL A 50 4.21 -1.51 2.89
C VAL A 50 2.79 -1.93 2.51
N TRP A 51 2.11 -1.06 1.78
CA TRP A 51 0.75 -1.32 1.31
C TRP A 51 0.72 -1.45 -0.21
N VAL A 52 -0.16 -2.32 -0.70
CA VAL A 52 -0.44 -2.50 -2.12
C VAL A 52 -1.91 -2.22 -2.37
N LEU A 53 -2.21 -1.31 -3.29
CA LEU A 53 -3.59 -1.03 -3.70
C LEU A 53 -4.09 -2.19 -4.57
N LEU A 54 -5.14 -2.91 -4.14
CA LEU A 54 -5.73 -3.99 -4.93
C LEU A 54 -6.93 -3.53 -5.76
N ASP A 55 -7.74 -2.63 -5.22
CA ASP A 55 -8.93 -2.06 -5.86
C ASP A 55 -9.27 -0.69 -5.24
N GLY A 56 -9.94 0.16 -6.01
CA GLY A 56 -10.36 1.50 -5.59
C GLY A 56 -9.32 2.59 -5.85
N SER A 57 -9.30 3.61 -5.00
CA SER A 57 -8.38 4.74 -5.12
C SER A 57 -7.91 5.28 -3.77
N LEU A 58 -6.70 5.83 -3.75
CA LEU A 58 -6.08 6.41 -2.57
C LEU A 58 -5.59 7.82 -2.89
N GLN A 59 -5.94 8.78 -2.04
CA GLN A 59 -5.43 10.14 -2.12
C GLN A 59 -4.25 10.30 -1.14
N ILE A 60 -3.17 10.92 -1.62
CA ILE A 60 -2.03 11.29 -0.80
C ILE A 60 -2.21 12.77 -0.45
N LEU A 61 -2.38 13.03 0.85
CA LEU A 61 -2.59 14.36 1.41
C LEU A 61 -1.35 14.80 2.18
N LEU A 62 -0.92 16.04 1.97
CA LEU A 62 -0.01 16.72 2.88
C LEU A 62 -0.81 17.67 3.76
N ARG A 63 -0.68 17.51 5.08
CA ARG A 63 -1.33 18.39 6.05
C ARG A 63 -0.39 19.51 6.44
N PHE A 64 -0.84 20.75 6.23
CA PHE A 64 -0.15 21.95 6.69
C PHE A 64 -0.93 22.57 7.84
N GLY A 65 -0.23 22.98 8.90
CA GLY A 65 -0.86 23.47 10.14
C GLY A 65 -1.75 24.72 9.97
N THR A 66 -1.58 25.49 8.89
CA THR A 66 -2.30 26.76 8.68
C THR A 66 -3.09 26.85 7.37
N VAL A 67 -2.82 25.99 6.39
CA VAL A 67 -3.36 26.11 5.01
C VAL A 67 -4.34 24.98 4.67
N GLY A 68 -4.53 24.01 5.58
CA GLY A 68 -5.36 22.82 5.35
C GLY A 68 -4.60 21.71 4.63
N ASP A 69 -5.36 20.73 4.12
CA ASP A 69 -4.83 19.53 3.47
C ASP A 69 -4.67 19.78 1.96
N LEU A 70 -3.50 19.45 1.41
CA LEU A 70 -3.20 19.51 -0.02
C LEU A 70 -3.14 18.09 -0.61
N VAL A 71 -3.95 17.83 -1.64
CA VAL A 71 -3.80 16.60 -2.45
C VAL A 71 -2.54 16.73 -3.30
N VAL A 72 -1.57 15.83 -3.09
CA VAL A 72 -0.31 15.81 -3.84
C VAL A 72 -0.20 14.62 -4.79
N GLY A 73 -1.12 13.66 -4.69
CA GLY A 73 -1.17 12.51 -5.58
C GLY A 73 -2.46 11.73 -5.39
N VAL A 74 -2.84 10.99 -6.43
CA VAL A 74 -3.93 10.02 -6.39
C VAL A 74 -3.43 8.73 -7.02
N GLN A 75 -3.50 7.63 -6.29
CA GLN A 75 -3.20 6.30 -6.78
C GLN A 75 -4.50 5.60 -7.14
N THR A 76 -4.62 5.15 -8.39
CA THR A 76 -5.80 4.44 -8.91
C THR A 76 -5.44 3.13 -9.58
N GLU A 77 -4.14 2.85 -9.76
CA GLU A 77 -3.67 1.66 -10.46
C GLU A 77 -3.52 0.50 -9.47
N PRO A 78 -4.22 -0.63 -9.67
CA PRO A 78 -3.98 -1.85 -8.91
C PRO A 78 -2.51 -2.28 -9.00
N GLY A 79 -1.95 -2.67 -7.86
CA GLY A 79 -0.53 -2.97 -7.70
C GLY A 79 0.33 -1.76 -7.30
N SER A 80 -0.23 -0.54 -7.26
CA SER A 80 0.47 0.65 -6.75
C SER A 80 0.93 0.45 -5.30
N ILE A 81 2.11 0.95 -4.98
CA ILE A 81 2.78 0.71 -3.69
C ILE A 81 2.89 1.98 -2.88
N ILE A 82 2.56 1.87 -1.59
CA ILE A 82 2.52 2.98 -0.65
C ILE A 82 3.47 2.66 0.53
N GLY A 83 4.25 3.66 0.95
CA GLY A 83 5.11 3.56 2.14
C GLY A 83 6.46 2.85 1.94
N TRP A 84 6.99 2.78 0.72
CA TRP A 84 8.17 1.95 0.39
C TRP A 84 9.54 2.66 0.42
N SER A 85 9.60 4.00 0.52
CA SER A 85 10.84 4.77 0.32
C SER A 85 11.18 5.70 1.50
N ALA A 86 10.69 5.40 2.71
CA ALA A 86 10.91 6.22 3.90
C ALA A 86 12.37 6.14 4.40
#